data_AF-A0A7K4CCB7-F1
#
_entry.id   AF-A0A7K4CCB7-F1
#
_cell.length_a   1.000
_cell.length_b   1.000
_cell.length_c   1.000
_cell.angle_alpha   90.00
_cell.angle_beta   90.00
_cell.angle_gamma   90.00
#
_symmetry.space_group_name_H-M   'P 1'
#
loop_
_entity.id
_entity.type
_entity.pdbx_description
1 polymer ?
#
loop_
_entity_poly.entity_id
_entity_poly.type
_entity_poly.pdbx_seq_one_letter_code
_entity_poly.pdbx_strand_id
1 'polypeptide(L)' 'MVSDRVKRGIVIILEIILAYFLANAVTIALLFPFRMDSAVKAVAGFLIFAITFVVITTLFERITGFSLFAFSDDA' A
#
# COMPACT_ATOMS: atom_id res chain seq x y z
N MET A 1 13.08 -18.50 11.78
CA MET A 1 11.71 -18.89 11.34
C MET A 1 10.60 -18.09 12.01
N VAL A 2 10.33 -18.20 13.33
CA VAL A 2 9.24 -17.43 13.96
C VAL A 2 9.53 -15.92 13.99
N SER A 3 10.78 -15.51 14.31
CA SER A 3 11.20 -14.11 14.34
C SER A 3 11.07 -13.41 12.98
N ASP A 4 11.42 -14.10 11.89
CA ASP A 4 11.41 -13.52 10.54
C ASP A 4 9.98 -13.29 10.01
N ARG A 5 9.05 -14.17 10.36
CA ARG A 5 7.62 -14.02 10.04
C ARG A 5 7.00 -12.83 10.76
N VAL A 6 7.33 -12.63 12.04
CA VAL A 6 6.82 -11.48 12.83
C VAL A 6 7.34 -10.17 12.27
N LYS A 7 8.64 -10.08 11.96
CA LYS A 7 9.23 -8.89 11.32
C LYS A 7 8.58 -8.57 9.99
N ARG A 8 8.34 -9.57 9.14
CA ARG A 8 7.64 -9.40 7.86
C ARG A 8 6.21 -8.86 8.07
N GLY A 9 5.49 -9.40 9.05
CA GLY A 9 4.15 -8.90 9.41
C GLY A 9 4.16 -7.44 9.86
N ILE A 10 5.13 -7.03 10.67
CA ILE A 10 5.29 -5.63 11.10
C ILE A 10 5.57 -4.72 9.90
N VAL A 11 6.45 -5.13 8.97
CA VAL A 11 6.76 -4.35 7.76
C VAL A 11 5.51 -4.16 6.90
N ILE A 12 4.72 -5.22 6.66
CA ILE A 12 3.47 -5.12 5.88
C ILE A 12 2.50 -4.14 6.53
N ILE A 13 2.32 -4.21 7.86
CA ILE A 13 1.44 -3.28 8.58
C ILE A 13 1.92 -1.84 8.41
N LEU A 14 3.22 -1.59 8.51
CA LEU A 14 3.79 -0.26 8.31
C LEU A 14 3.57 0.26 6.88
N GLU A 15 3.73 -0.60 5.86
CA GLU A 15 3.45 -0.25 4.46
C GLU A 15 1.98 0.10 4.25
N ILE A 16 1.05 -0.67 4.83
CA ILE A 16 -0.39 -0.38 4.75
C ILE A 16 -0.71 0.98 5.37
N ILE A 17 -0.17 1.26 6.55
CA ILE A 17 -0.37 2.54 7.25
C ILE A 17 0.18 3.69 6.39
N LEU A 18 1.39 3.56 5.88
CA LEU A 18 2.02 4.58 5.03
C LEU A 18 1.22 4.81 3.74
N ALA A 19 0.81 3.73 3.06
CA ALA A 19 0.01 3.80 1.86
C ALA A 19 -1.34 4.48 2.11
N TYR A 20 -1.97 4.23 3.26
CA TYR A 20 -3.24 4.86 3.64
C TYR A 20 -3.09 6.38 3.78
N PHE A 21 -2.08 6.85 4.52
CA PHE A 21 -1.85 8.29 4.70
C PHE A 21 -1.54 8.98 3.37
N LEU A 22 -0.65 8.38 2.57
CA LEU A 22 -0.26 8.96 1.28
C LEU A 22 -1.44 8.98 0.30
N ALA A 23 -2.18 7.88 0.20
CA ALA A 23 -3.35 7.80 -0.66
C ALA A 23 -4.45 8.78 -0.24
N ASN A 24 -4.69 8.94 1.06
CA ASN A 24 -5.66 9.92 1.55
C ASN A 24 -5.22 11.36 1.20
N ALA A 25 -3.94 11.69 1.40
CA ALA A 25 -3.40 13.01 1.01
C ALA A 25 -3.55 13.27 -0.49
N VAL A 26 -3.22 12.28 -1.33
CA VAL A 26 -3.38 12.35 -2.79
C VAL A 26 -4.85 12.46 -3.19
N THR A 27 -5.73 11.69 -2.55
CA THR A 27 -7.18 11.72 -2.81
C THR A 27 -7.76 13.09 -2.48
N ILE A 28 -7.39 13.67 -1.34
CA ILE A 28 -7.81 15.03 -0.98
C ILE A 28 -7.27 16.03 -2.00
N ALA A 29 -5.96 16.02 -2.29
CA ALA A 29 -5.36 16.97 -3.22
C ALA A 29 -5.95 16.90 -4.64
N LEU A 30 -6.17 15.69 -5.17
CA LEU A 30 -6.66 15.48 -6.52
C LEU A 30 -8.17 15.64 -6.64
N LEU A 31 -8.94 15.19 -5.65
CA LEU A 31 -10.40 15.11 -5.76
C LEU A 31 -11.13 16.29 -5.09
N PHE A 32 -10.46 17.10 -4.27
CA PHE A 32 -11.03 18.31 -3.68
C PHE A 32 -11.68 19.27 -4.69
N PRO A 33 -11.08 19.60 -5.86
CA PRO A 33 -11.68 20.54 -6.80
C PRO A 33 -12.90 19.98 -7.54
N PHE A 34 -13.16 18.67 -7.49
CA PHE A 34 -14.24 18.04 -8.23
C PHE A 34 -15.49 17.83 -7.36
N ARG A 35 -16.65 18.26 -7.87
CA ARG A 35 -17.96 17.93 -7.30
C ARG A 35 -18.35 16.51 -7.72
N MET A 36 -17.76 15.53 -7.04
CA MET A 36 -18.09 14.12 -7.21
C MET A 36 -19.00 13.62 -6.09
N ASP A 37 -19.83 12.63 -6.41
CA ASP A 37 -20.59 11.87 -5.42
C ASP A 37 -19.63 11.21 -4.41
N SER A 38 -20.07 11.12 -3.17
CA SER A 38 -19.45 10.39 -2.07
C SER A 38 -19.01 8.97 -2.47
N ALA A 39 -19.86 8.23 -3.20
CA ALA A 39 -19.52 6.88 -3.67
C ALA A 39 -18.34 6.89 -4.64
N VAL A 40 -18.31 7.84 -5.58
CA VAL A 40 -17.22 7.97 -6.55
C VAL A 40 -15.91 8.38 -5.86
N LYS A 41 -15.98 9.29 -4.89
CA LYS A 41 -14.81 9.68 -4.08
C LYS A 41 -14.23 8.50 -3.29
N ALA A 42 -15.09 7.66 -2.71
CA ALA A 42 -14.67 6.47 -1.98
C ALA A 42 -13.98 5.45 -2.91
N VAL A 43 -14.56 5.16 -4.07
CA VAL A 43 -13.97 4.26 -5.08
C VAL A 43 -12.63 4.80 -5.57
N ALA A 44 -12.55 6.09 -5.91
CA ALA A 44 -11.32 6.72 -6.37
C ALA A 44 -10.23 6.69 -5.27
N GLY A 45 -10.59 6.98 -4.02
CA GLY A 45 -9.66 6.89 -2.89
C GLY A 45 -9.14 5.48 -2.66
N PHE A 46 -10.01 4.46 -2.78
CA PHE A 46 -9.61 3.06 -2.70
C PHE A 46 -8.63 2.67 -3.82
N LEU A 47 -8.88 3.11 -5.07
CA LEU A 47 -7.98 2.85 -6.19
C LEU A 47 -6.62 3.53 -6.01
N ILE A 48 -6.61 4.79 -5.57
CA ILE A 48 -5.37 5.52 -5.25
C ILE A 48 -4.60 4.80 -4.15
N PHE A 49 -5.30 4.28 -3.13
CA PHE A 49 -4.69 3.48 -2.07
C PHE A 49 -4.06 2.20 -2.61
N ALA A 50 -4.79 1.41 -3.40
CA ALA A 50 -4.27 0.17 -3.96
C ALA A 50 -3.01 0.41 -4.81
N ILE A 51 -3.03 1.43 -5.68
CA ILE A 51 -1.87 1.81 -6.50
C ILE A 51 -0.70 2.24 -5.60
N THR A 52 -0.95 3.11 -4.63
CA THR A 52 0.10 3.62 -3.73
C THR A 52 0.74 2.49 -2.94
N PHE A 53 -0.07 1.56 -2.44
CA PHE A 53 0.40 0.38 -1.71
C PHE A 53 1.31 -0.49 -2.58
N VAL A 54 0.86 -0.84 -3.80
CA VAL A 54 1.67 -1.63 -4.75
C VAL A 54 3.00 -0.94 -5.07
N VAL A 55 2.99 0.38 -5.27
CA VAL A 55 4.21 1.16 -5.55
C VAL A 55 5.17 1.12 -4.38
N ILE A 56 4.68 1.33 -3.14
CA ILE A 56 5.51 1.29 -1.93
C ILE A 56 6.11 -0.10 -1.73
N THR A 57 5.30 -1.15 -1.82
CA THR A 57 5.78 -2.53 -1.65
C THR A 57 6.80 -2.87 -2.74
N THR A 58 6.57 -2.52 -4.01
CA THR A 58 7.54 -2.77 -5.10
C THR A 58 8.86 -2.02 -4.87
N LEU A 59 8.80 -0.76 -4.41
CA LEU A 59 9.99 0.02 -4.05
C LEU A 59 10.75 -0.63 -2.88
N PHE A 60 10.03 -1.08 -1.86
CA PHE A 60 10.62 -1.74 -0.71
C PHE A 60 11.30 -3.06 -1.09
N GLU A 61 10.65 -3.89 -1.91
CA GLU A 61 11.23 -5.14 -2.43
C GLU A 61 12.53 -4.85 -3.20
N ARG A 62 12.56 -3.79 -4.03
CA ARG A 62 13.78 -3.38 -4.76
C ARG A 62 14.91 -2.91 -3.85
N ILE A 63 14.60 -2.16 -2.79
CA ILE A 63 15.60 -1.60 -1.88
C ILE A 63 16.18 -2.68 -0.96
N THR A 64 15.34 -3.61 -0.50
CA THR A 64 15.72 -4.57 0.54
C THR A 64 16.04 -5.97 0.01
N GLY A 65 15.64 -6.30 -1.22
CA GLY A 65 15.76 -7.65 -1.78
C GLY A 65 14.84 -8.68 -1.12
N PHE A 66 13.99 -8.26 -0.18
CA PHE A 66 13.00 -9.13 0.45
C PHE A 66 11.72 -9.13 -0.38
N SER A 67 11.37 -10.28 -0.96
CA SER A 67 10.05 -10.43 -1.58
C SER A 67 8.99 -10.65 -0.49
N LEU A 68 7.99 -9.78 -0.50
CA LEU A 68 6.82 -9.85 0.38
C LEU A 68 5.75 -10.81 -0.18
N PHE A 69 5.74 -11.00 -1.50
CA PHE A 69 4.82 -11.91 -2.21
C PHE A 69 5.43 -13.23 -2.69
N ALA A 70 6.72 -13.49 -2.46
CA ALA A 70 7.29 -14.83 -2.66
C ALA A 70 6.71 -15.76 -1.59
N PHE A 71 5.61 -16.44 -1.92
CA PHE A 71 5.47 -17.83 -1.50
C PHE A 71 6.72 -18.52 -2.01
N SER A 72 7.50 -19.08 -1.10
CA SER A 72 8.72 -19.81 -1.44
C SER A 72 8.39 -20.81 -2.56
N ASP A 73 8.97 -20.63 -3.75
CA ASP A 73 9.05 -21.65 -4.80
C ASP A 73 9.97 -22.83 -4.37
N ASP A 74 10.00 -23.14 -3.07
CA ASP A 74 10.70 -24.26 -2.48
C ASP A 74 9.62 -25.25 -1.98
N ALA A 75 9.02 -25.97 -2.94
CA ALA A 75 8.27 -27.20 -2.73
C ALA A 75 8.91 -28.31 -3.57
#